data_AF-A0A7J3T233-F1
#
_entry.id   AF-A0A7J3T233-F1
#
_cell.length_a   1.000
_cell.length_b   1.000
_cell.length_c   1.000
_cell.angle_alpha   90.00
_cell.angle_beta   90.00
_cell.angle_gamma   90.00
#
_symmetry.space_group_name_H-M   'P 1'
#
loop_
_entity.id
_entity.type
_entity.pdbx_description
1 polymer ?
#
loop_
_entity_poly.entity_id
_entity_poly.type
_entity_poly.pdbx_seq_one_letter_code
_entity_poly.pdbx_strand_id
1 'polypeptide(L)'
;MAPSLMVEATCPEYGTERYKIKIIKKYNINPEKIMPKYRTRPRHELSGVVIGKNISYETAREYVLRYLNESAQQNTVMSIRLQR
;
A
#
# COMPACT_ATOMS: atom_id res chain seq x y z
N MET A 1 -5.95 16.63 -4.33
CA MET A 1 -4.81 15.75 -4.01
C MET A 1 -5.28 14.30 -4.08
N ALA A 2 -4.48 13.38 -4.63
CA ALA A 2 -4.86 11.96 -4.65
C ALA A 2 -4.58 11.34 -3.26
N PRO A 3 -5.51 10.55 -2.70
CA PRO A 3 -5.34 9.95 -1.37
C PRO A 3 -4.13 9.02 -1.35
N SER A 4 -3.35 9.10 -0.27
CA SER A 4 -2.13 8.31 -0.11
C SER A 4 -2.01 7.76 1.30
N LEU A 5 -1.45 6.56 1.41
CA LEU A 5 -1.11 5.93 2.68
C LEU A 5 0.37 6.17 2.94
N MET A 6 0.68 6.69 4.11
CA MET A 6 2.03 6.74 4.63
C MET A 6 2.21 5.51 5.51
N VAL A 7 3.17 4.66 5.15
CA VAL A 7 3.50 3.44 5.88
C VAL A 7 4.86 3.63 6.51
N GLU A 8 4.93 3.44 7.81
CA GLU A 8 6.18 3.36 8.58
C GLU A 8 6.43 1.89 8.90
N ALA A 9 7.54 1.37 8.42
CA ALA A 9 7.98 0.01 8.68
C ALA A 9 9.36 0.06 9.35
N THR A 10 9.64 -0.88 10.24
CA THR A 10 10.96 -1.05 10.82
C THR A 10 11.63 -2.26 10.19
N CYS A 11 12.78 -2.01 9.58
CA CYS A 11 13.69 -3.03 9.09
C CYS A 11 14.79 -3.24 10.14
N PRO A 12 15.07 -4.49 10.55
CA PRO A 12 16.12 -4.78 11.53
C PRO A 12 17.52 -4.37 11.08
N GLU A 13 17.78 -4.31 9.76
CA GLU A 13 19.10 -3.94 9.21
C GLU A 13 19.30 -2.44 9.03
N TYR A 14 18.25 -1.70 8.67
CA TYR A 14 18.35 -0.29 8.24
C TYR A 14 17.57 0.72 9.10
N GLY A 15 16.84 0.24 10.12
CA GLY A 15 16.04 1.09 11.02
C GLY A 15 14.63 1.37 10.50
N THR A 16 14.08 2.54 10.83
CA THR A 16 12.71 2.91 10.45
C THR A 16 12.67 3.49 9.03
N GLU A 17 11.94 2.82 8.15
CA GLU A 17 11.70 3.22 6.77
C GLU A 17 10.28 3.78 6.60
N ARG A 18 10.16 4.85 5.82
CA ARG A 18 8.88 5.50 5.51
C ARG A 18 8.59 5.42 4.03
N TYR A 19 7.45 4.86 3.69
CA TYR A 19 6.99 4.70 2.31
C TYR A 19 5.66 5.41 2.08
N LYS A 20 5.52 6.01 0.89
CA LYS A 20 4.27 6.59 0.43
C LYS A 20 3.63 5.69 -0.61
N ILE A 21 2.50 5.10 -0.25
CA ILE A 21 1.72 4.18 -1.09
C ILE A 21 0.53 4.95 -1.64
N LYS A 22 0.47 5.15 -2.96
CA LYS A 22 -0.61 5.89 -3.61
C LYS A 22 -1.85 5.01 -3.76
N ILE A 23 -3.04 5.53 -3.41
CA ILE A 23 -4.30 4.86 -3.71
C ILE A 23 -4.85 5.43 -5.02
N ILE A 24 -5.01 4.57 -6.02
CA ILE A 24 -5.49 4.95 -7.36
C ILE A 24 -6.87 4.32 -7.55
N LYS A 25 -7.91 5.15 -7.56
CA LYS A 25 -9.27 4.69 -7.84
C LYS A 25 -9.49 4.60 -9.34
N LYS A 26 -9.81 3.41 -9.85
CA LYS A 26 -10.14 3.18 -11.26
C LYS A 26 -11.60 2.80 -11.42
N TYR A 27 -12.23 3.39 -12.44
CA TYR A 27 -13.65 3.14 -12.77
C TYR A 27 -13.82 2.14 -13.93
N ASN A 28 -12.75 1.87 -14.69
CA ASN A 28 -12.74 0.93 -15.81
C ASN A 28 -12.27 -0.50 -15.41
N ILE A 29 -12.30 -0.82 -14.13
CA ILE A 29 -11.97 -2.15 -13.61
C ILE A 29 -13.15 -2.69 -12.82
N ASN A 30 -13.15 -4.00 -12.54
CA ASN A 30 -14.16 -4.61 -11.69
C ASN A 30 -14.30 -3.79 -10.37
N PRO A 31 -15.53 -3.34 -10.01
CA PRO A 31 -15.78 -2.46 -8.88
C PRO A 31 -15.24 -2.94 -7.53
N GLU A 32 -15.09 -4.26 -7.36
CA GLU A 32 -14.69 -4.93 -6.12
C GLU A 32 -13.23 -5.40 -6.15
N LYS A 33 -12.49 -5.07 -7.21
CA LYS A 33 -11.12 -5.53 -7.38
C LYS A 33 -10.11 -4.60 -6.73
N ILE A 34 -9.24 -5.17 -5.89
CA ILE A 34 -8.05 -4.52 -5.34
C ILE A 34 -6.83 -5.12 -6.04
N MET A 35 -5.96 -4.27 -6.58
CA MET A 35 -4.72 -4.72 -7.23
C MET A 35 -3.51 -3.97 -6.70
N PRO A 36 -2.43 -4.67 -6.33
CA PRO A 36 -1.18 -4.04 -5.98
C PRO A 36 -0.52 -3.47 -7.23
N LYS A 37 0.09 -2.28 -7.09
CA LYS A 37 0.89 -1.65 -8.14
C LYS A 37 2.35 -1.64 -7.70
N TYR A 38 3.16 -2.43 -8.39
CA TYR A 38 4.59 -2.52 -8.14
C TYR A 38 5.39 -1.49 -8.94
N ARG A 39 6.57 -1.13 -8.44
CA ARG A 39 7.58 -0.44 -9.25
C ARG A 39 8.24 -1.44 -10.20
N THR A 40 8.44 -1.02 -11.44
CA THR A 40 9.05 -1.88 -12.46
C THR A 40 10.57 -1.98 -12.30
N ARG A 41 11.26 -0.94 -11.79
CA ARG A 41 12.71 -0.89 -11.49
C ARG A 41 13.01 0.19 -10.43
N PRO A 42 14.14 0.13 -9.68
CA PRO A 42 15.13 -0.96 -9.60
C PRO A 42 14.74 -2.11 -8.64
N ARG A 43 13.76 -1.93 -7.76
CA ARG A 43 13.22 -2.97 -6.86
C ARG A 43 11.72 -3.15 -7.07
N HIS A 44 11.24 -4.38 -7.01
CA HIS A 44 9.82 -4.73 -7.22
C HIS A 44 8.99 -4.47 -5.95
N GLU A 45 9.01 -3.23 -5.49
CA GLU A 45 8.35 -2.78 -4.26
C GLU A 45 6.94 -2.27 -4.53
N LEU A 46 6.07 -2.35 -3.51
CA LEU A 46 4.71 -1.83 -3.59
C LEU A 46 4.74 -0.29 -3.69
N SER A 47 4.40 0.26 -4.86
CA SER A 47 4.34 1.70 -5.09
C SER A 47 2.97 2.29 -4.80
N GLY A 48 1.93 1.46 -4.82
CA GLY A 48 0.55 1.91 -4.74
C GLY A 48 -0.42 0.75 -4.79
N VAL A 49 -1.69 1.06 -4.58
CA VAL A 49 -2.80 0.12 -4.71
C VAL A 49 -3.84 0.73 -5.62
N VAL A 50 -4.30 -0.07 -6.57
CA VAL A 50 -5.41 0.26 -7.46
C VAL A 50 -6.67 -0.33 -6.87
N ILE A 51 -7.68 0.51 -6.66
CA ILE A 51 -8.98 0.10 -6.11
C ILE A 51 -10.09 0.35 -7.12
N GLY A 52 -11.05 -0.57 -7.16
CA GLY A 52 -12.30 -0.42 -7.90
C GLY A 52 -13.22 0.63 -7.28
N LYS A 53 -14.33 0.90 -8.00
CA LYS A 53 -15.31 1.93 -7.60
C LYS A 53 -15.90 1.69 -6.22
N ASN A 54 -16.21 0.44 -5.88
CA ASN A 54 -16.96 0.08 -4.66
C ASN A 54 -16.08 -0.12 -3.43
N ILE A 55 -14.76 -0.07 -3.59
CA ILE A 55 -13.82 -0.27 -2.49
C ILE A 55 -13.62 1.03 -1.73
N SER A 56 -13.74 0.93 -0.40
CA SER A 56 -13.46 2.03 0.51
C SER A 56 -11.96 2.19 0.72
N TYR A 57 -11.55 3.38 1.15
CA TYR A 57 -10.15 3.62 1.50
C TYR A 57 -9.70 2.82 2.74
N GLU A 58 -10.65 2.44 3.60
CA GLU A 58 -10.40 1.59 4.78
C GLU A 58 -10.06 0.17 4.35
N THR A 59 -10.85 -0.42 3.45
CA THR A 59 -10.54 -1.74 2.87
C THR A 59 -9.21 -1.73 2.11
N ALA A 60 -8.90 -0.64 1.42
CA ALA A 60 -7.61 -0.47 0.76
C ALA A 60 -6.45 -0.45 1.77
N ARG A 61 -6.64 0.20 2.92
CA ARG A 61 -5.65 0.24 4.02
C ARG A 61 -5.44 -1.14 4.63
N GLU A 62 -6.52 -1.87 4.93
CA GLU A 62 -6.45 -3.23 5.46
C GLU A 62 -5.75 -4.18 4.49
N TYR A 63 -6.06 -4.07 3.19
CA TYR A 63 -5.39 -4.84 2.16
C TYR A 63 -3.89 -4.57 2.13
N VAL A 64 -3.47 -3.29 2.19
CA VAL A 64 -2.05 -2.92 2.24
C VAL A 64 -1.37 -3.48 3.48
N LEU A 65 -2.04 -3.40 4.64
CA LEU A 65 -1.50 -3.91 5.90
C LEU A 65 -1.31 -5.43 5.84
N ARG A 66 -2.31 -6.17 5.36
CA ARG A 66 -2.23 -7.62 5.16
C ARG A 66 -1.14 -7.98 4.16
N TYR A 67 -1.11 -7.30 3.01
CA TYR A 67 -0.11 -7.52 1.97
C TYR A 67 1.32 -7.30 2.50
N LEU A 68 1.54 -6.24 3.27
CA LEU A 68 2.85 -5.96 3.86
C LEU A 68 3.22 -6.99 4.93
N ASN A 69 2.27 -7.42 5.78
CA ASN A 69 2.53 -8.49 6.76
C ASN A 69 2.83 -9.85 6.09
N GLU A 70 2.13 -10.21 5.02
CA GLU A 70 2.35 -11.46 4.29
C GLU A 70 3.64 -11.43 3.46
N SER A 71 3.99 -10.27 2.90
CA SER A 71 5.18 -10.09 2.06
C SER A 71 6.44 -9.78 2.86
N ALA A 72 6.32 -9.29 4.10
CA ALA A 72 7.45 -8.97 4.94
C ALA A 72 7.99 -10.24 5.61
N GLN A 73 8.91 -10.90 4.91
CA GLN A 73 9.72 -11.96 5.52
C GLN A 73 10.62 -11.44 6.67
N GLN A 74 10.85 -10.11 6.83
CA GLN A 74 11.68 -9.55 7.91
C GLN A 74 11.31 -8.14 8.44
N ASN A 75 10.28 -7.45 7.92
CA ASN A 75 9.97 -6.06 8.30
C ASN A 75 8.66 -5.95 9.12
N THR A 76 8.72 -5.30 10.29
CA THR A 76 7.52 -5.06 11.12
C THR A 76 6.88 -3.74 10.74
N VAL A 77 5.63 -3.76 10.24
CA VAL A 77 4.86 -2.54 9.98
C VAL A 77 4.51 -1.88 11.32
N MET A 78 5.06 -0.69 11.59
CA MET A 78 4.82 0.02 12.85
C MET A 78 3.58 0.90 12.80
N SER A 79 3.36 1.62 11.71
CA SER A 79 2.22 2.53 11.61
C SER A 79 1.78 2.75 10.16
N ILE A 80 0.48 2.91 9.96
CA ILE A 80 -0.09 3.34 8.68
C ILE A 80 -0.97 4.56 8.94
N ARG A 81 -0.69 5.67 8.25
CA ARG A 81 -1.49 6.90 8.30
C ARG A 81 -2.07 7.21 6.93
N LEU A 82 -3.38 7.44 6.88
CA LEU A 82 -4.04 7.94 5.68
C LEU A 82 -3.85 9.45 5.59
N GLN A 83 -3.23 9.92 4.50
CA GLN A 83 -3.18 11.33 4.13
C GLN A 83 -4.22 11.59 3.03
N ARG A 84 -5.25 12.38 3.37
CA ARG A 84 -6.28 12.88 2.45
C ARG A 84 -5.83 14.18 1.79
#